data_AF-A0A1I2NAF4-F1
#
_entry.id   AF-A0A1I2NAF4-F1
#
_cell.length_a   1.000
_cell.length_b   1.000
_cell.length_c   1.000
_cell.angle_alpha   90.00
_cell.angle_beta   90.00
_cell.angle_gamma   90.00
#
_symmetry.space_group_name_H-M   'P 1'
#
loop_
_entity.id
_entity.type
_entity.pdbx_description
1 polymer ?
#
loop_
_entity_poly.entity_id
_entity_poly.type
_entity_poly.pdbx_seq_one_letter_code
_entity_poly.pdbx_strand_id
1 'polypeptide(L)'
;MISSTQGLLNALHWMLQGHHHPHYPAGRWRKKPIFITTAGDPHATEYEGPDEADVPHLMDELVSWLNQGDLEADPLVRAAMAHLNLVKIHPWIDGNGRMSRSLQTLLIARAGVVAPEFSSIEEWLGLPGNTWEYYSVLREVGGPVYSPKRETLPWVRFNLRAYHEQSQRVRHRVQRSTDCWIALADHADRLHLAERQITALHDVAISGRVRRSRYEKAEALSNQQAVRDIQALTRAGLLTPVGNTKARYYVAGPQFPSDVLDVAHRRHTISDPYKSPRG
;
A
#
# COMPACT_ATOMS: atom_id res chain seq x y z
N MET A 1 16.46 -1.26 19.99
CA MET A 1 15.23 -0.91 19.24
C MET A 1 14.73 0.44 19.73
N ILE A 2 14.28 1.34 18.84
CA ILE A 2 13.74 2.65 19.25
C ILE A 2 12.39 2.44 19.94
N SER A 3 12.32 2.74 21.25
CA SER A 3 11.08 2.71 22.04
C SER A 3 10.02 3.63 21.43
N SER A 4 8.77 3.21 21.40
CA SER A 4 7.65 4.09 21.09
C SER A 4 7.52 5.14 22.20
N THR A 5 7.33 6.41 21.85
CA THR A 5 7.11 7.51 22.80
C THR A 5 6.01 8.42 22.28
N GLN A 6 5.35 9.18 23.16
CA GLN A 6 4.40 10.21 22.73
C GLN A 6 5.07 11.21 21.77
N GLY A 7 6.31 11.61 22.07
CA GLY A 7 7.10 12.50 21.22
C GLY A 7 7.32 11.94 19.82
N LEU A 8 7.61 10.64 19.69
CA LEU A 8 7.74 9.97 18.40
C LEU A 8 6.43 10.01 17.61
N LEU A 9 5.30 9.67 18.23
CA LEU A 9 4.00 9.67 17.54
C LEU A 9 3.62 11.08 17.07
N ASN A 10 3.86 12.10 17.89
CA ASN A 10 3.64 13.49 17.51
C ASN A 10 4.58 13.97 16.40
N ALA A 11 5.86 13.59 16.45
CA ALA A 11 6.81 13.92 15.39
C ALA A 11 6.43 13.26 14.05
N LEU A 12 6.05 11.98 14.07
CA LEU A 12 5.56 11.27 12.89
C LEU A 12 4.28 11.91 12.33
N HIS A 13 3.33 12.26 13.21
CA HIS A 13 2.13 12.97 12.79
C HIS A 13 2.46 14.33 12.16
N TRP A 14 3.38 15.08 12.75
CA TRP A 14 3.85 16.35 12.19
C TRP A 14 4.48 16.17 10.80
N MET A 15 5.34 15.17 10.62
CA MET A 15 5.92 14.85 9.31
C MET A 15 4.86 14.45 8.29
N LEU A 16 3.87 13.66 8.71
CA LEU A 16 2.83 13.13 7.84
C LEU A 16 1.85 14.20 7.34
N GLN A 17 1.49 15.17 8.20
CA GLN A 17 0.56 16.25 7.83
C GLN A 17 1.22 17.35 6.98
N GLY A 18 2.55 17.37 6.92
CA GLY A 18 3.30 18.40 6.23
C GLY A 18 3.25 19.76 6.93
N HIS A 19 4.00 20.73 6.39
CA HIS A 19 4.22 22.04 7.00
C HIS A 19 3.11 23.07 6.69
N HIS A 20 1.97 22.65 6.12
CA HIS A 20 1.04 23.55 5.42
C HIS A 20 -0.40 23.59 5.96
N HIS A 21 -0.64 23.21 7.22
CA HIS A 21 -1.95 23.40 7.85
C HIS A 21 -1.93 24.58 8.83
N PRO A 22 -2.26 25.81 8.38
CA PRO A 22 -2.25 27.00 9.25
C PRO A 22 -3.31 26.94 10.36
N HIS A 23 -4.35 26.12 10.20
CA HIS A 23 -5.49 26.07 11.13
C HIS A 23 -5.45 24.91 12.12
N TYR A 24 -4.63 23.88 11.88
CA TYR A 24 -4.59 22.68 12.72
C TYR A 24 -3.13 22.33 13.06
N PRO A 25 -2.68 22.55 14.31
CA PRO A 25 -1.29 22.33 14.66
C PRO A 25 -0.97 20.84 14.64
N ALA A 26 -0.19 20.41 13.66
CA ALA A 26 0.24 19.03 13.56
C ALA A 26 1.20 18.66 14.71
N GLY A 27 1.11 17.41 15.19
CA GLY A 27 1.99 16.87 16.23
C GLY A 27 1.64 17.33 17.63
N ARG A 28 0.38 17.70 17.85
CA ARG A 28 -0.15 18.09 19.16
C ARG A 28 -1.51 17.47 19.39
N TRP A 29 -1.73 16.96 20.60
CA TRP A 29 -3.03 16.43 20.99
C TRP A 29 -4.13 17.50 20.86
N ARG A 30 -5.33 17.06 20.48
CA ARG A 30 -6.51 17.92 20.43
C ARG A 30 -6.85 18.43 21.83
N LYS A 31 -7.44 19.63 21.88
CA LYS A 31 -7.97 20.27 23.10
C LYS A 31 -9.46 20.54 23.03
N LYS A 32 -10.13 19.84 22.12
CA LYS A 32 -11.56 19.97 21.83
C LYS A 32 -12.13 18.58 21.62
N PRO A 33 -13.45 18.41 21.80
CA PRO A 33 -14.12 17.15 21.48
C PRO A 33 -13.97 16.83 19.99
N ILE A 34 -14.10 15.56 19.65
CA ILE A 34 -14.09 15.11 18.26
C ILE A 34 -15.31 14.26 17.96
N PHE A 35 -15.99 14.62 16.87
CA PHE A 35 -17.13 13.91 16.33
C PHE A 35 -16.81 13.54 14.89
N ILE A 36 -16.88 12.25 14.57
CA ILE A 36 -16.77 11.75 13.20
C ILE A 36 -18.18 11.67 12.64
N THR A 37 -18.43 12.42 11.57
CA THR A 37 -19.74 12.49 10.93
C THR A 37 -19.85 11.53 9.76
N THR A 38 -21.08 11.15 9.41
CA THR A 38 -21.38 10.33 8.24
C THR A 38 -20.87 11.01 6.98
N ALA A 39 -20.33 10.23 6.05
CA ALA A 39 -19.95 10.74 4.74
C ALA A 39 -21.18 11.34 4.03
N GLY A 40 -21.16 12.65 3.77
CA GLY A 40 -22.25 13.38 3.11
C GLY A 40 -23.29 13.99 4.05
N ASP A 41 -23.20 13.76 5.36
CA ASP A 41 -24.08 14.39 6.35
C ASP A 41 -23.26 14.90 7.55
N PRO A 42 -22.98 16.21 7.62
CA PRO A 42 -22.20 16.80 8.71
C PRO A 42 -22.97 16.91 10.04
N HIS A 43 -24.27 16.58 10.06
CA HIS A 43 -25.10 16.62 11.26
C HIS A 43 -25.32 15.23 11.88
N ALA A 44 -25.12 14.17 11.11
CA ALA A 44 -25.16 12.80 11.60
C ALA A 44 -23.80 12.38 12.18
N THR A 45 -23.66 12.44 13.51
CA THR A 45 -22.48 11.91 14.21
C THR A 45 -22.51 10.39 14.20
N GLU A 46 -21.50 9.76 13.60
CA GLU A 46 -21.30 8.30 13.61
C GLU A 46 -20.46 7.84 14.80
N TYR A 47 -19.57 8.70 15.30
CA TYR A 47 -18.67 8.37 16.41
C TYR A 47 -18.23 9.58 17.20
N GLU A 48 -18.36 9.50 18.52
CA GLU A 48 -17.80 10.43 19.50
C GLU A 48 -16.55 9.80 20.13
N GLY A 49 -15.42 10.51 20.05
CA GLY A 49 -14.16 10.09 20.69
C GLY A 49 -14.19 10.25 22.22
N PRO A 50 -13.12 9.85 22.93
CA PRO A 50 -13.01 10.11 24.37
C PRO A 50 -13.00 11.63 24.67
N ASP A 51 -13.20 12.00 25.93
CA ASP A 51 -13.00 13.39 26.37
C ASP A 51 -11.56 13.83 26.05
N GLU A 52 -11.35 15.06 25.55
CA GLU A 52 -10.01 15.59 25.29
C GLU A 52 -9.09 15.58 26.51
N ALA A 53 -9.64 15.66 27.73
CA ALA A 53 -8.87 15.59 28.97
C ALA A 53 -8.27 14.20 29.20
N ASP A 54 -8.91 13.15 28.69
CA ASP A 54 -8.45 11.76 28.83
C ASP A 54 -7.40 11.37 27.77
N VAL A 55 -7.33 12.11 26.65
CA VAL A 55 -6.43 11.79 25.52
C VAL A 55 -4.96 11.63 25.95
N PRO A 56 -4.35 12.52 26.75
CA PRO A 56 -2.96 12.33 27.18
C PRO A 56 -2.74 11.00 27.92
N HIS A 57 -3.67 10.63 28.80
CA HIS A 57 -3.58 9.39 29.58
C HIS A 57 -3.76 8.16 28.69
N LEU A 58 -4.78 8.15 27.83
CA LEU A 58 -5.02 7.05 26.88
C LEU A 58 -3.84 6.86 25.92
N MET A 59 -3.18 7.95 25.52
CA MET A 59 -1.97 7.88 24.69
C MET A 59 -0.76 7.34 25.47
N ASP A 60 -0.65 7.62 26.76
CA ASP A 60 0.35 6.99 27.63
C ASP A 60 0.13 5.49 27.75
N GLU A 61 -1.11 5.04 27.96
CA GLU A 61 -1.46 3.62 27.99
C GLU A 61 -1.12 2.93 26.67
N LEU A 62 -1.50 3.52 25.54
CA LEU A 62 -1.19 2.99 24.21
C LEU A 62 0.33 2.91 24.00
N VAL A 63 1.09 3.95 24.35
CA VAL A 63 2.56 3.94 24.21
C VAL A 63 3.19 2.88 25.11
N SER A 64 2.72 2.73 26.35
CA SER A 64 3.17 1.68 27.26
C SER A 64 2.93 0.29 26.68
N TRP A 65 1.72 0.02 26.20
CA TRP A 65 1.36 -1.23 25.54
C TRP A 65 2.18 -1.48 24.26
N LEU A 66 2.44 -0.46 23.44
CA LEU A 66 3.29 -0.59 22.26
C LEU A 66 4.73 -1.01 22.60
N ASN A 67 5.21 -0.73 23.81
CA ASN A 67 6.56 -1.10 24.24
C ASN A 67 6.62 -2.42 25.00
N GLN A 68 5.58 -2.79 25.74
CA GLN A 68 5.63 -3.86 26.73
C GLN A 68 4.46 -4.86 26.64
N GLY A 69 3.36 -4.49 25.99
CA GLY A 69 2.15 -5.29 25.91
C GLY A 69 2.14 -6.26 24.72
N ASP A 70 1.66 -7.48 25.00
CA ASP A 70 1.39 -8.55 24.03
C ASP A 70 2.53 -8.79 23.04
N LEU A 71 3.78 -8.75 23.50
CA LEU A 71 4.96 -8.84 22.64
C LEU A 71 5.07 -10.19 21.89
N GLU A 72 4.51 -11.25 22.47
CA GLU A 72 4.46 -12.59 21.89
C GLU A 72 3.24 -12.82 21.00
N ALA A 73 2.32 -11.85 20.89
CA ALA A 73 1.18 -11.95 19.99
C ALA A 73 1.64 -11.88 18.53
N ASP A 74 0.84 -12.45 17.63
CA ASP A 74 1.10 -12.37 16.20
C ASP A 74 1.26 -10.90 15.75
N PRO A 75 2.33 -10.54 15.03
CA PRO A 75 2.60 -9.16 14.64
C PRO A 75 1.47 -8.48 13.86
N LEU A 76 0.72 -9.21 13.03
CA LEU A 76 -0.39 -8.64 12.27
C LEU A 76 -1.56 -8.31 13.18
N VAL A 77 -1.85 -9.17 14.16
CA VAL A 77 -2.90 -8.95 15.16
C VAL A 77 -2.53 -7.76 16.04
N ARG A 78 -1.29 -7.72 16.54
CA ARG A 78 -0.79 -6.61 17.36
C ARG A 78 -0.80 -5.29 16.60
N ALA A 79 -0.39 -5.28 15.33
CA ALA A 79 -0.44 -4.10 14.49
C ALA A 79 -1.87 -3.64 14.17
N ALA A 80 -2.80 -4.58 13.95
CA ALA A 80 -4.23 -4.26 13.80
C ALA A 80 -4.78 -3.63 15.09
N MET A 81 -4.43 -4.15 16.27
CA MET A 81 -4.87 -3.56 17.54
C MET A 81 -4.27 -2.17 17.80
N ALA A 82 -3.00 -1.94 17.42
CA ALA A 82 -2.39 -0.61 17.50
C ALA A 82 -3.14 0.41 16.64
N HIS A 83 -3.53 0.02 15.41
CA HIS A 83 -4.37 0.84 14.55
C HIS A 83 -5.69 1.16 15.24
N LEU A 84 -6.43 0.14 15.67
CA LEU A 84 -7.77 0.31 16.26
C LEU A 84 -7.74 1.26 17.46
N ASN A 85 -6.79 1.05 18.37
CA ASN A 85 -6.66 1.88 19.55
C ASN A 85 -6.35 3.33 19.17
N LEU A 86 -5.39 3.58 18.28
CA LEU A 86 -5.05 4.96 17.88
C LEU A 86 -6.21 5.67 17.18
N VAL A 87 -6.89 5.00 16.24
CA VAL A 87 -7.98 5.61 15.47
C VAL A 87 -9.21 5.89 16.33
N LYS A 88 -9.43 5.11 17.40
CA LYS A 88 -10.53 5.29 18.36
C LYS A 88 -10.24 6.30 19.46
N ILE A 89 -9.00 6.39 19.95
CA ILE A 89 -8.59 7.52 20.82
C ILE A 89 -8.70 8.84 20.06
N HIS A 90 -8.33 8.82 18.77
CA HIS A 90 -8.42 9.96 17.85
C HIS A 90 -7.73 11.21 18.42
N PRO A 91 -6.42 11.12 18.75
CA PRO A 91 -5.76 12.10 19.60
C PRO A 91 -5.44 13.43 18.91
N TRP A 92 -5.51 13.52 17.58
CA TRP A 92 -5.29 14.76 16.82
C TRP A 92 -6.59 15.31 16.23
N ILE A 93 -6.59 16.58 15.80
CA ILE A 93 -7.76 17.19 15.13
C ILE A 93 -7.98 16.61 13.71
N ASP A 94 -6.92 16.27 13.00
CA ASP A 94 -6.98 15.62 11.68
C ASP A 94 -5.80 14.63 11.55
N GLY A 95 -5.87 13.70 10.61
CA GLY A 95 -4.77 12.79 10.26
C GLY A 95 -4.75 11.49 11.04
N ASN A 96 -5.69 11.28 11.95
CA ASN A 96 -5.78 10.08 12.78
C ASN A 96 -5.84 8.79 11.94
N GLY A 97 -6.62 8.78 10.85
CA GLY A 97 -6.69 7.63 9.96
C GLY A 97 -5.36 7.34 9.25
N ARG A 98 -4.68 8.37 8.74
CA ARG A 98 -3.37 8.24 8.07
C ARG A 98 -2.30 7.77 9.06
N MET A 99 -2.30 8.32 10.28
CA MET A 99 -1.38 7.91 11.34
C MET A 99 -1.62 6.50 11.82
N SER A 100 -2.87 6.05 11.92
CA SER A 100 -3.19 4.70 12.40
C SER A 100 -2.74 3.62 11.41
N ARG A 101 -2.95 3.84 10.11
CA ARG A 101 -2.40 2.95 9.05
C ARG A 101 -0.88 2.99 8.99
N SER A 102 -0.28 4.16 9.20
CA SER A 102 1.18 4.31 9.28
C SER A 102 1.78 3.58 10.48
N LEU A 103 1.13 3.65 11.66
CA LEU A 103 1.54 2.94 12.87
C LEU A 103 1.43 1.43 12.69
N GLN A 104 0.34 0.94 12.09
CA GLN A 104 0.20 -0.47 11.75
C GLN A 104 1.34 -0.96 10.85
N THR A 105 1.59 -0.22 9.77
CA THR A 105 2.69 -0.53 8.82
C THR A 105 4.04 -0.53 9.53
N LEU A 106 4.29 0.45 10.41
CA LEU A 106 5.53 0.55 11.18
C LEU A 106 5.75 -0.66 12.10
N LEU A 107 4.70 -1.16 12.76
CA LEU A 107 4.82 -2.33 13.63
C LEU A 107 5.13 -3.61 12.86
N ILE A 108 4.49 -3.79 11.70
CA ILE A 108 4.75 -4.94 10.82
C ILE A 108 6.18 -4.86 10.25
N ALA A 109 6.63 -3.67 9.87
CA ALA A 109 8.01 -3.44 9.44
C ALA A 109 9.03 -3.74 10.54
N ARG A 110 8.75 -3.35 11.80
CA ARG A 110 9.59 -3.67 12.96
C ARG A 110 9.64 -5.17 13.26
N ALA A 111 8.61 -5.93 12.89
CA ALA A 111 8.57 -7.38 13.00
C ALA A 111 9.30 -8.12 11.85
N GLY A 112 9.95 -7.39 10.93
CA GLY A 112 10.82 -7.95 9.88
C GLY A 112 10.21 -7.91 8.47
N VAL A 113 8.96 -7.50 8.30
CA VAL A 113 8.32 -7.38 6.98
C VAL A 113 8.43 -5.93 6.50
N VAL A 114 9.56 -5.58 5.88
CA VAL A 114 9.90 -4.19 5.52
C VAL A 114 9.41 -3.74 4.13
N ALA A 115 9.14 -4.69 3.24
CA ALA A 115 8.69 -4.40 1.89
C ALA A 115 7.26 -3.81 1.95
N PRO A 116 7.04 -2.56 1.47
CA PRO A 116 5.76 -1.86 1.60
C PRO A 116 4.56 -2.65 1.06
N GLU A 117 4.77 -3.42 0.00
CA GLU A 117 3.76 -4.26 -0.64
C GLU A 117 3.21 -5.34 0.30
N PHE A 118 4.00 -5.75 1.29
CA PHE A 118 3.65 -6.76 2.29
C PHE A 118 3.28 -6.17 3.65
N SER A 119 3.80 -4.99 3.99
CA SER A 119 3.57 -4.35 5.28
C SER A 119 2.36 -3.42 5.32
N SER A 120 1.80 -3.05 4.15
CA SER A 120 0.69 -2.10 4.03
C SER A 120 -0.47 -2.65 3.20
N ILE A 121 -1.70 -2.28 3.57
CA ILE A 121 -2.95 -2.57 2.84
C ILE A 121 -3.49 -1.37 2.06
N GLU A 122 -2.72 -0.29 1.87
CA GLU A 122 -3.21 0.92 1.19
C GLU A 122 -3.64 0.66 -0.26
N GLU A 123 -2.90 -0.17 -1.00
CA GLU A 123 -3.31 -0.60 -2.35
C GLU A 123 -4.66 -1.31 -2.30
N TRP A 124 -4.83 -2.24 -1.35
CA TRP A 124 -6.07 -2.98 -1.15
C TRP A 124 -7.22 -2.04 -0.77
N LEU A 125 -7.02 -1.08 0.12
CA LEU A 125 -8.03 -0.09 0.50
C LEU A 125 -8.50 0.78 -0.68
N GLY A 126 -7.58 1.11 -1.59
CA GLY A 126 -7.87 1.89 -2.80
C GLY A 126 -8.72 1.17 -3.85
N LEU A 127 -8.97 -0.13 -3.68
CA LEU A 127 -9.82 -0.89 -4.59
C LEU A 127 -11.31 -0.59 -4.35
N PRO A 128 -12.16 -0.69 -5.40
CA PRO A 128 -13.59 -0.44 -5.28
C PRO A 128 -14.24 -1.24 -4.15
N GLY A 129 -14.97 -0.57 -3.26
CA GLY A 129 -15.70 -1.18 -2.13
C GLY A 129 -14.90 -1.33 -0.84
N ASN A 130 -13.58 -1.54 -0.91
CA ASN A 130 -12.77 -1.87 0.27
C ASN A 130 -12.66 -0.72 1.29
N THR A 131 -12.59 0.53 0.81
CA THR A 131 -12.65 1.71 1.70
C THR A 131 -13.98 1.79 2.45
N TRP A 132 -15.09 1.39 1.82
CA TRP A 132 -16.39 1.36 2.49
C TRP A 132 -16.43 0.26 3.56
N GLU A 133 -15.93 -0.94 3.25
CA GLU A 133 -15.84 -2.04 4.22
C GLU A 133 -14.98 -1.65 5.43
N TYR A 134 -13.86 -0.95 5.20
CA TYR A 134 -12.99 -0.41 6.25
C TYR A 134 -13.73 0.51 7.22
N TYR A 135 -14.47 1.49 6.71
CA TYR A 135 -15.24 2.38 7.58
C TYR A 135 -16.41 1.64 8.25
N SER A 136 -17.04 0.69 7.56
CA SER A 136 -18.13 -0.12 8.12
C SER A 136 -17.68 -0.93 9.32
N VAL A 137 -16.57 -1.67 9.22
CA VAL A 137 -16.06 -2.47 10.34
C VAL A 137 -15.59 -1.58 11.51
N LEU A 138 -14.99 -0.42 11.23
CA LEU A 138 -14.61 0.53 12.27
C LEU A 138 -15.82 1.09 13.03
N ARG A 139 -16.94 1.35 12.34
CA ARG A 139 -18.19 1.74 12.99
C ARG A 139 -18.73 0.62 13.85
N GLU A 140 -18.78 -0.61 13.32
CA GLU A 140 -19.28 -1.78 14.03
C GLU A 140 -18.54 -2.00 15.36
N VAL A 141 -17.20 -2.10 15.32
CA VAL A 141 -16.41 -2.37 16.53
C VAL A 141 -16.29 -1.15 17.46
N GLY A 142 -16.49 0.06 16.94
CA GLY A 142 -16.39 1.29 17.72
C GLY A 142 -17.67 1.73 18.39
N GLY A 143 -18.83 1.35 17.84
CA GLY A 143 -20.13 1.93 18.16
C GLY A 143 -20.17 3.45 18.05
N PRO A 144 -21.19 4.12 18.62
CA PRO A 144 -21.38 5.56 18.49
C PRO A 144 -20.52 6.41 19.45
N VAL A 145 -20.01 5.83 20.53
CA VAL A 145 -19.20 6.51 21.56
C VAL A 145 -18.03 5.61 21.93
N TYR A 146 -16.86 6.22 22.15
CA TYR A 146 -15.65 5.55 22.61
C TYR A 146 -15.93 4.62 23.79
N SER A 147 -15.47 3.37 23.68
CA SER A 147 -15.49 2.39 24.75
C SER A 147 -14.41 1.35 24.53
N PRO A 148 -13.50 1.13 25.49
CA PRO A 148 -12.43 0.13 25.36
C PRO A 148 -12.91 -1.31 25.57
N LYS A 149 -14.19 -1.52 25.94
CA LYS A 149 -14.75 -2.84 26.27
C LYS A 149 -15.42 -3.55 25.09
N ARG A 150 -15.39 -2.97 23.90
CA ARG A 150 -16.08 -3.51 22.73
C ARG A 150 -15.33 -4.69 22.13
N GLU A 151 -16.08 -5.59 21.48
CA GLU A 151 -15.51 -6.72 20.77
C GLU A 151 -14.70 -6.25 19.56
N THR A 152 -13.46 -6.73 19.44
CA THR A 152 -12.52 -6.32 18.40
C THR A 152 -12.29 -7.40 17.33
N LEU A 153 -12.88 -8.58 17.50
CA LEU A 153 -12.70 -9.72 16.59
C LEU A 153 -13.08 -9.39 15.14
N PRO A 154 -14.19 -8.68 14.82
CA PRO A 154 -14.51 -8.30 13.45
C PRO A 154 -13.40 -7.46 12.79
N TRP A 155 -12.77 -6.56 13.56
CA TRP A 155 -11.66 -5.74 13.10
C TRP A 155 -10.40 -6.57 12.80
N VAL A 156 -10.06 -7.50 13.69
CA VAL A 156 -8.91 -8.40 13.48
C VAL A 156 -9.13 -9.26 12.23
N ARG A 157 -10.32 -9.85 12.08
CA ARG A 157 -10.69 -10.64 10.88
C ARG A 157 -10.58 -9.82 9.60
N PHE A 158 -11.10 -8.59 9.61
CA PHE A 158 -10.99 -7.67 8.48
C PHE A 158 -9.53 -7.43 8.10
N ASN A 159 -8.65 -7.15 9.08
CA ASN A 159 -7.24 -6.90 8.81
C ASN A 159 -6.53 -8.12 8.22
N LEU A 160 -6.71 -9.30 8.84
CA LEU A 160 -6.08 -10.52 8.35
C LEU A 160 -6.54 -10.86 6.92
N ARG A 161 -7.84 -10.66 6.61
CA ARG A 161 -8.37 -10.79 5.25
C ARG A 161 -7.71 -9.79 4.29
N ALA A 162 -7.61 -8.51 4.65
CA ALA A 162 -7.02 -7.48 3.80
C ALA A 162 -5.54 -7.80 3.48
N TYR A 163 -4.74 -8.20 4.47
CA TYR A 163 -3.35 -8.62 4.26
C TYR A 163 -3.25 -9.90 3.43
N HIS A 164 -4.14 -10.87 3.65
CA HIS A 164 -4.18 -12.08 2.84
C HIS A 164 -4.50 -11.79 1.36
N GLU A 165 -5.51 -10.98 1.09
CA GLU A 165 -5.83 -10.58 -0.29
C GLU A 165 -4.73 -9.74 -0.92
N GLN A 166 -4.10 -8.82 -0.17
CA GLN A 166 -2.97 -8.02 -0.65
C GLN A 166 -1.76 -8.90 -0.99
N SER A 167 -1.38 -9.82 -0.11
CA SER A 167 -0.25 -10.74 -0.35
C SER A 167 -0.47 -11.64 -1.57
N GLN A 168 -1.70 -12.10 -1.81
CA GLN A 168 -2.04 -12.81 -3.05
C GLN A 168 -1.79 -11.93 -4.28
N ARG A 169 -2.21 -10.65 -4.28
CA ARG A 169 -1.96 -9.71 -5.40
C ARG A 169 -0.48 -9.51 -5.66
N VAL A 170 0.31 -9.33 -4.61
CA VAL A 170 1.76 -9.17 -4.71
C VAL A 170 2.40 -10.43 -5.29
N ARG A 171 2.02 -11.61 -4.78
CA ARG A 171 2.47 -12.91 -5.31
C ARG A 171 2.13 -13.05 -6.80
N HIS A 172 0.91 -12.72 -7.21
CA HIS A 172 0.52 -12.77 -8.63
C HIS A 172 1.32 -11.80 -9.48
N ARG A 173 1.65 -10.60 -8.97
CA ARG A 173 2.49 -9.62 -9.68
C ARG A 173 3.91 -10.14 -9.89
N VAL A 174 4.50 -10.75 -8.86
CA VAL A 174 5.85 -11.36 -8.93
C VAL A 174 5.86 -12.55 -9.88
N GLN A 175 4.87 -13.46 -9.77
CA GLN A 175 4.78 -14.62 -10.65
C GLN A 175 4.62 -14.20 -12.11
N ARG A 176 3.71 -13.25 -12.38
CA ARG A 176 3.51 -12.71 -13.73
C ARG A 176 4.80 -12.09 -14.28
N SER A 177 5.52 -11.32 -13.48
CA SER A 177 6.81 -10.75 -13.87
C SER A 177 7.83 -11.84 -14.23
N THR A 178 7.87 -12.92 -13.45
CA THR A 178 8.77 -14.05 -13.66
C THR A 178 8.40 -14.83 -14.93
N ASP A 179 7.12 -15.15 -15.12
CA ASP A 179 6.62 -15.88 -16.28
C ASP A 179 6.87 -15.10 -17.58
N CYS A 180 6.65 -13.77 -17.57
CA CYS A 180 6.95 -12.91 -18.72
C CYS A 180 8.45 -12.89 -19.05
N TRP A 181 9.31 -12.87 -18.03
CA TRP A 181 10.76 -12.90 -18.23
C TRP A 181 11.20 -14.22 -18.86
N ILE A 182 10.73 -15.35 -18.33
CA ILE A 182 11.02 -16.69 -18.85
C ILE A 182 10.57 -16.79 -20.31
N ALA A 183 9.32 -16.40 -20.60
CA ALA A 183 8.81 -16.42 -21.97
C ALA A 183 9.68 -15.55 -22.91
N LEU A 184 10.06 -14.34 -22.51
CA LEU A 184 10.96 -13.50 -23.32
C LEU A 184 12.35 -14.12 -23.52
N ALA A 185 12.90 -14.77 -22.49
CA ALA A 185 14.19 -15.48 -22.58
C ALA A 185 14.12 -16.65 -23.57
N ASP A 186 13.01 -17.39 -23.62
CA ASP A 186 12.80 -18.46 -24.60
C ASP A 186 12.74 -17.95 -26.05
N HIS A 187 12.36 -16.67 -26.25
CA HIS A 187 12.40 -16.00 -27.55
C HIS A 187 13.78 -15.40 -27.88
N ALA A 188 14.69 -15.27 -26.91
CA ALA A 188 15.91 -14.47 -27.05
C ALA A 188 16.82 -14.95 -28.19
N ASP A 189 17.05 -16.26 -28.30
CA ASP A 189 17.92 -16.82 -29.33
C ASP A 189 17.37 -16.61 -30.75
N ARG A 190 16.07 -16.91 -30.94
CA ARG A 190 15.37 -16.73 -32.22
C ARG A 190 15.32 -15.27 -32.66
N LEU A 191 15.18 -14.36 -31.70
CA LEU A 191 15.12 -12.91 -31.96
C LEU A 191 16.51 -12.24 -31.91
N HIS A 192 17.57 -13.01 -31.69
CA HIS A 192 18.95 -12.53 -31.54
C HIS A 192 19.08 -11.39 -30.51
N LEU A 193 18.41 -11.53 -29.38
CA LEU A 193 18.39 -10.54 -28.31
C LEU A 193 19.55 -10.76 -27.33
N ALA A 194 20.18 -9.67 -26.93
CA ALA A 194 21.03 -9.69 -25.73
C ALA A 194 20.15 -9.74 -24.47
N GLU A 195 20.65 -10.35 -23.39
CA GLU A 195 19.94 -10.45 -22.11
C GLU A 195 19.42 -9.08 -21.62
N ARG A 196 20.26 -8.03 -21.66
CA ARG A 196 19.83 -6.67 -21.31
C ARG A 196 18.63 -6.18 -22.13
N GLN A 197 18.50 -6.56 -23.40
CA GLN A 197 17.37 -6.13 -24.23
C GLN A 197 16.04 -6.77 -23.77
N ILE A 198 16.09 -7.93 -23.10
CA ILE A 198 14.93 -8.55 -22.47
C ILE A 198 14.32 -7.59 -21.43
N THR A 199 15.14 -6.87 -20.65
CA THR A 199 14.64 -5.88 -19.67
C THR A 199 13.76 -4.81 -20.31
N ALA A 200 14.12 -4.31 -21.50
CA ALA A 200 13.30 -3.32 -22.20
C ALA A 200 11.94 -3.91 -22.66
N LEU A 201 11.95 -5.15 -23.14
CA LEU A 201 10.74 -5.85 -23.58
C LEU A 201 9.86 -6.25 -22.39
N HIS A 202 10.48 -6.64 -21.28
CA HIS A 202 9.82 -6.97 -20.02
C HIS A 202 9.08 -5.76 -19.43
N ASP A 203 9.73 -4.59 -19.42
CA ASP A 203 9.08 -3.34 -19.01
C ASP A 203 7.82 -3.05 -19.86
N VAL A 204 7.87 -3.32 -21.17
CA VAL A 204 6.72 -3.21 -22.08
C VAL A 204 5.64 -4.23 -21.75
N ALA A 205 5.99 -5.50 -21.52
CA ALA A 205 5.03 -6.53 -21.16
C ALA A 205 4.31 -6.20 -19.84
N ILE A 206 5.05 -5.77 -18.81
CA ILE A 206 4.49 -5.58 -17.46
C ILE A 206 3.80 -4.23 -17.27
N SER A 207 4.33 -3.17 -17.86
CA SER A 207 3.84 -1.80 -17.65
C SER A 207 3.20 -1.16 -18.89
N GLY A 208 3.14 -1.90 -20.00
CA GLY A 208 2.59 -1.45 -21.28
C GLY A 208 3.52 -0.53 -22.08
N ARG A 209 4.64 -0.08 -21.51
CA ARG A 209 5.59 0.82 -22.17
C ARG A 209 6.98 0.81 -21.54
N VAL A 210 7.99 1.18 -22.31
CA VAL A 210 9.33 1.47 -21.81
C VAL A 210 9.77 2.88 -22.23
N ARG A 211 10.47 3.58 -21.34
CA ARG A 211 11.20 4.80 -21.68
C ARG A 211 12.68 4.46 -21.77
N ARG A 212 13.36 4.99 -22.80
CA ARG A 212 14.81 4.80 -22.97
C ARG A 212 15.61 5.19 -21.72
N SER A 213 15.25 6.29 -21.06
CA SER A 213 15.93 6.75 -19.83
C SER A 213 15.70 5.85 -18.62
N ARG A 214 14.58 5.10 -18.59
CA ARG A 214 14.32 4.09 -17.56
C ARG A 214 15.15 2.85 -17.83
N TYR A 215 15.16 2.37 -19.07
CA TYR A 215 15.99 1.26 -19.54
C TYR A 215 17.50 1.53 -19.30
N GLU A 216 17.98 2.73 -19.66
CA GLU A 216 19.35 3.19 -19.43
C GLU A 216 19.76 3.05 -17.96
N LYS A 217 18.89 3.44 -17.04
CA LYS A 217 19.14 3.32 -15.59
C LYS A 217 19.05 1.89 -15.08
N ALA A 218 18.08 1.12 -15.56
CA ALA A 218 17.85 -0.26 -15.12
C ALA A 218 19.05 -1.16 -15.44
N GLU A 219 19.64 -0.99 -16.63
CA GLU A 219 20.77 -1.79 -17.12
C GLU A 219 22.13 -1.08 -16.97
N ALA A 220 22.18 0.04 -16.24
CA ALA A 220 23.38 0.86 -16.04
C ALA A 220 24.16 1.19 -17.35
N LEU A 221 23.43 1.49 -18.43
CA LEU A 221 23.98 1.70 -19.76
C LEU A 221 24.43 3.14 -19.98
N SER A 222 25.38 3.33 -20.88
CA SER A 222 25.59 4.65 -21.49
C SER A 222 24.38 5.04 -22.33
N ASN A 223 24.13 6.35 -22.46
CA ASN A 223 23.09 6.89 -23.33
C ASN A 223 23.15 6.31 -24.75
N GLN A 224 24.36 6.22 -25.32
CA GLN A 224 24.58 5.72 -26.68
C GLN A 224 24.27 4.22 -26.81
N GLN A 225 24.52 3.39 -25.78
CA GLN A 225 24.10 1.98 -25.78
C GLN A 225 22.58 1.88 -25.72
N ALA A 226 21.93 2.61 -24.81
CA ALA A 226 20.47 2.58 -24.68
C ALA A 226 19.76 3.04 -25.96
N VAL A 227 20.29 4.07 -26.65
CA VAL A 227 19.78 4.50 -27.96
C VAL A 227 19.92 3.38 -29.00
N ARG A 228 21.10 2.76 -29.10
CA ARG A 228 21.36 1.68 -30.06
C ARG A 228 20.46 0.47 -29.85
N ASP A 229 20.32 0.01 -28.61
CA ASP A 229 19.49 -1.15 -28.26
C ASP A 229 18.00 -0.88 -28.59
N ILE A 230 17.47 0.28 -28.19
CA ILE A 230 16.06 0.64 -28.48
C ILE A 230 15.81 0.80 -29.99
N GLN A 231 16.77 1.35 -30.73
CA GLN A 231 16.67 1.42 -32.19
C GLN A 231 16.71 0.03 -32.83
N ALA A 232 17.56 -0.87 -32.34
CA ALA A 232 17.60 -2.26 -32.81
C ALA A 232 16.26 -2.97 -32.58
N LEU A 233 15.69 -2.85 -31.36
CA LEU A 233 14.39 -3.41 -31.03
C LEU A 233 13.25 -2.80 -31.86
N THR A 234 13.32 -1.52 -32.18
CA THR A 234 12.34 -0.85 -33.06
C THR A 234 12.49 -1.31 -34.52
N ARG A 235 13.71 -1.45 -35.03
CA ARG A 235 13.98 -1.98 -36.39
C ARG A 235 13.52 -3.43 -36.54
N ALA A 236 13.65 -4.23 -35.49
CA ALA A 236 13.15 -5.60 -35.44
C ALA A 236 11.62 -5.69 -35.32
N GLY A 237 10.91 -4.55 -35.21
CA GLY A 237 9.45 -4.53 -35.04
C GLY A 237 8.97 -4.99 -33.66
N LEU A 238 9.89 -5.21 -32.71
CA LEU A 238 9.56 -5.58 -31.33
C LEU A 238 9.03 -4.37 -30.56
N LEU A 239 9.48 -3.16 -30.88
CA LEU A 239 9.02 -1.93 -30.24
C LEU A 239 8.44 -0.94 -31.26
N THR A 240 7.35 -0.28 -30.90
CA THR A 240 6.80 0.86 -31.64
C THR A 240 7.00 2.14 -30.86
N PRO A 241 7.59 3.20 -31.45
CA PRO A 241 7.74 4.49 -30.78
C PRO A 241 6.41 5.25 -30.71
N VAL A 242 6.13 5.89 -29.58
CA VAL A 242 4.98 6.77 -29.37
C VAL A 242 5.43 8.11 -28.78
N GLY A 243 4.87 9.19 -29.31
CA GLY A 243 5.20 10.57 -28.91
C GLY A 243 6.51 11.10 -29.50
N ASN A 244 6.79 12.37 -29.24
CA ASN A 244 7.90 13.12 -29.83
C ASN A 244 9.00 13.44 -28.79
N THR A 245 10.24 13.53 -29.28
CA THR A 245 11.43 14.05 -28.56
C THR A 245 11.50 13.64 -27.08
N LYS A 246 11.27 14.56 -26.13
CA LYS A 246 11.40 14.33 -24.69
C LYS A 246 10.28 13.47 -24.09
N ALA A 247 9.11 13.43 -24.73
CA ALA A 247 7.98 12.63 -24.28
C ALA A 247 8.00 11.20 -24.83
N ARG A 248 8.96 10.86 -25.71
CA ARG A 248 9.01 9.57 -26.41
C ARG A 248 9.08 8.38 -25.45
N TYR A 249 8.19 7.42 -25.67
CA TYR A 249 8.21 6.09 -25.06
C TYR A 249 7.96 5.05 -26.14
N TYR A 250 8.10 3.77 -25.77
CA TYR A 250 7.97 2.66 -26.70
C TYR A 250 6.96 1.67 -26.14
N VAL A 251 6.11 1.13 -27.01
CA VAL A 251 5.10 0.12 -26.71
C VAL A 251 5.40 -1.16 -27.51
N ALA A 252 4.63 -2.22 -27.27
CA ALA A 252 4.74 -3.45 -28.05
C ALA A 252 4.59 -3.16 -29.55
N GLY A 253 5.55 -3.61 -30.34
CA GLY A 253 5.53 -3.51 -31.79
C GLY A 253 4.81 -4.69 -32.45
N PRO A 254 4.62 -4.64 -33.78
CA PRO A 254 3.88 -5.68 -34.52
C PRO A 254 4.53 -7.07 -34.46
N GLN A 255 5.82 -7.16 -34.14
CA GLN A 255 6.54 -8.43 -33.99
C GLN A 255 6.78 -8.81 -32.53
N PHE A 256 6.20 -8.07 -31.56
CA PHE A 256 6.34 -8.42 -30.14
C PHE A 256 5.69 -9.80 -29.89
N PRO A 257 6.36 -10.73 -29.17
CA PRO A 257 5.82 -12.06 -28.94
C PRO A 257 4.44 -12.03 -28.26
N SER A 258 3.41 -12.54 -28.94
CA SER A 258 2.03 -12.46 -28.46
C SER A 258 1.79 -13.31 -27.21
N ASP A 259 2.45 -14.46 -27.10
CA ASP A 259 2.41 -15.35 -25.94
C ASP A 259 2.96 -14.66 -24.67
N VAL A 260 3.98 -13.81 -24.80
CA VAL A 260 4.45 -12.98 -23.67
C VAL A 260 3.37 -11.99 -23.22
N LEU A 261 2.64 -11.38 -24.16
CA LEU A 261 1.53 -10.49 -23.84
C LEU A 261 0.35 -11.25 -23.22
N ASP A 262 0.07 -12.47 -23.67
CA ASP A 262 -0.97 -13.33 -23.09
C ASP A 262 -0.64 -13.68 -21.64
N VAL A 263 0.63 -13.97 -21.34
CA VAL A 263 1.11 -14.16 -19.96
C VAL A 263 0.95 -12.86 -19.16
N ALA A 264 1.32 -11.70 -19.72
CA ALA A 264 1.23 -10.41 -19.05
C ALA A 264 -0.22 -9.98 -18.75
N HIS A 265 -1.16 -10.36 -19.60
CA HIS A 265 -2.58 -10.03 -19.46
C HIS A 265 -3.39 -11.12 -18.73
N ARG A 266 -2.75 -12.23 -18.36
CA ARG A 266 -3.41 -13.32 -17.63
C ARG A 266 -4.06 -12.78 -16.36
N ARG A 267 -5.39 -12.95 -16.29
CA ARG A 267 -6.16 -12.59 -15.09
C ARG A 267 -5.82 -13.54 -13.96
N HIS A 268 -5.71 -13.00 -12.75
CA HIS A 268 -5.61 -13.79 -11.53
C HIS A 268 -6.88 -13.62 -10.70
N THR A 269 -7.25 -14.66 -9.98
CA THR A 269 -8.35 -14.65 -9.02
C THR A 269 -7.79 -14.52 -7.62
N ILE A 270 -8.41 -13.64 -6.83
CA ILE A 270 -8.12 -13.54 -5.40
C ILE A 270 -9.09 -14.44 -4.66
N SER A 271 -8.57 -15.34 -3.85
CA SER A 271 -9.37 -16.22 -3.00
C SER A 271 -9.63 -15.55 -1.65
N ASP A 272 -10.89 -15.58 -1.22
CA ASP A 272 -11.30 -15.14 0.10
C ASP A 272 -11.93 -16.32 0.85
N PRO A 273 -11.11 -17.14 1.56
CA PRO A 273 -11.60 -18.30 2.27
C PRO A 273 -12.38 -17.95 3.53
N TYR A 274 -12.47 -16.66 3.90
CA TYR A 274 -13.06 -16.20 5.14
C TYR A 274 -14.50 -15.69 4.98
N LYS A 275 -15.00 -15.57 3.74
CA LYS A 275 -16.41 -15.35 3.48
C LYS A 275 -17.19 -16.61 3.86
N SER A 276 -18.08 -16.48 4.84
CA SER A 276 -19.12 -17.49 5.06
C SER A 276 -19.84 -17.74 3.72
N PRO A 277 -20.15 -18.99 3.35
CA PRO A 277 -21.00 -19.25 2.21
C PRO A 277 -22.29 -18.44 2.41
N ARG A 278 -22.70 -17.70 1.39
CA ARG A 278 -24.00 -17.02 1.43
C ARG A 278 -25.04 -18.13 1.63
N GLY A 279 -25.66 -18.15 2.80
CA GLY A 279 -26.85 -18.95 3.06
C GLY A 279 -28.02 -18.47 2.23
#